data_AF-A0A661V6P5-F1
#
_entry.id   AF-A0A661V6P5-F1
#
_cell.length_a   1.000
_cell.length_b   1.000
_cell.length_c   1.000
_cell.angle_alpha   90.00
_cell.angle_beta   90.00
_cell.angle_gamma   90.00
#
_symmetry.space_group_name_H-M   'P 1'
#
loop_
_entity.id
_entity.type
_entity.pdbx_description
1 polymer ?
#
loop_
_entity_poly.entity_id
_entity_poly.type
_entity_poly.pdbx_seq_one_letter_code
_entity_poly.pdbx_strand_id
1 'polypeptide(L)' 'MISNDRELEVTQERIARFQRRLADLRQTARSEEFDAVSSGYRLEIERMQAEVLEYLLQPVTTEAEMQPA' A
#
# COMPACT_ATOMS: atom_id res chain seq x y z
N MET A 1 4.46 3.60 -7.77
CA MET A 1 4.54 5.05 -7.53
C MET A 1 3.14 5.61 -7.73
N ILE A 2 2.59 6.26 -6.71
CA ILE A 2 1.25 6.86 -6.69
C ILE A 2 1.38 8.32 -7.17
N SER A 3 0.50 8.77 -8.06
CA SER A 3 0.58 10.11 -8.65
C SER A 3 -0.67 10.97 -8.45
N ASN A 4 -1.73 10.42 -7.87
CA ASN A 4 -2.98 11.13 -7.61
C ASN A 4 -3.80 10.43 -6.51
N ASP A 5 -4.83 11.13 -6.02
CA ASP A 5 -5.67 10.66 -4.92
C ASP A 5 -6.47 9.39 -5.28
N ARG A 6 -6.80 9.19 -6.56
CA ARG A 6 -7.46 7.97 -7.02
C ARG A 6 -6.53 6.77 -6.90
N GLU A 7 -5.27 6.91 -7.29
CA GLU A 7 -4.26 5.86 -7.14
C GLU A 7 -3.90 5.61 -5.67
N LEU A 8 -3.95 6.66 -4.83
CA LEU A 8 -3.83 6.53 -3.38
C LEU A 8 -4.94 5.64 -2.82
N GLU A 9 -6.21 5.94 -3.13
CA GLU A 9 -7.37 5.17 -2.68
C GLU A 9 -7.27 3.71 -3.13
N VAL A 10 -6.99 3.48 -4.42
CA VAL A 10 -6.81 2.13 -4.98
C VAL A 10 -5.69 1.37 -4.26
N THR A 11 -4.58 2.04 -3.94
CA THR A 11 -3.44 1.40 -3.25
C THR A 11 -3.79 1.05 -1.81
N GLN A 12 -4.49 1.94 -1.09
CA GLN A 12 -4.98 1.68 0.27
C GLN A 12 -5.96 0.50 0.31
N GLU A 13 -6.89 0.40 -0.65
CA GLU A 13 -7.78 -0.76 -0.76
C GLU A 13 -7.01 -2.06 -1.04
N ARG A 14 -5.98 -2.02 -1.88
CA ARG A 14 -5.12 -3.19 -2.16
C ARG A 14 -4.39 -3.65 -0.89
N ILE A 15 -3.84 -2.72 -0.12
CA ILE A 15 -3.22 -3.02 1.19
C ILE A 15 -4.24 -3.72 2.10
N ALA A 16 -5.45 -3.15 2.25
CA ALA A 16 -6.49 -3.74 3.10
C ALA A 16 -6.89 -5.16 2.63
N ARG A 17 -6.99 -5.40 1.33
CA ARG A 17 -7.24 -6.74 0.78
C ARG A 17 -6.13 -7.73 1.12
N PHE A 18 -4.86 -7.33 1.01
CA PHE A 18 -3.73 -8.20 1.36
C PHE A 18 -3.65 -8.48 2.86
N GLN A 19 -3.90 -7.48 3.70
CA GLN A 19 -3.96 -7.65 5.15
C GLN A 19 -5.06 -8.63 5.56
N ARG A 20 -6.25 -8.57 4.94
CA ARG A 20 -7.33 -9.54 5.18
C ARG A 20 -6.90 -10.96 4.80
N ARG A 21 -6.31 -11.16 3.62
CA ARG A 21 -5.79 -12.48 3.22
C ARG A 21 -4.74 -13.01 4.17
N LEU A 22 -3.85 -12.15 4.65
CA LEU A 22 -2.82 -12.52 5.62
C LEU A 22 -3.43 -12.93 6.96
N ALA A 23 -4.49 -12.24 7.41
CA ALA A 23 -5.24 -12.62 8.60
C ALA A 23 -5.94 -13.98 8.45
N ASP A 24 -6.53 -14.26 7.29
CA ASP A 24 -7.14 -15.56 6.98
C ASP A 24 -6.09 -16.68 6.94
N LEU A 25 -4.94 -16.44 6.30
CA LEU A 25 -3.82 -17.38 6.25
C LEU A 25 -3.29 -17.71 7.65
N ARG A 26 -3.22 -16.72 8.54
CA ARG A 26 -2.79 -16.92 9.93
C ARG A 26 -3.65 -17.92 10.69
N GLN A 27 -4.94 -18.04 10.33
CA GLN A 27 -5.86 -18.97 10.97
C GLN A 27 -5.89 -20.35 10.29
N THR A 28 -5.59 -20.40 9.00
CA THR A 28 -5.85 -21.59 8.16
C THR A 28 -4.59 -22.33 7.71
N ALA A 29 -3.43 -21.66 7.66
CA ALA A 29 -2.19 -22.27 7.20
C ALA A 29 -1.56 -23.17 8.28
N ARG A 30 -0.86 -24.21 7.83
CA ARG A 30 0.01 -25.00 8.70
C ARG A 30 1.20 -24.15 9.12
N SER A 31 1.66 -24.31 10.37
CA SER A 31 2.76 -23.52 10.92
C SER A 31 4.04 -23.61 10.08
N GLU A 32 4.30 -24.76 9.46
CA GLU A 32 5.47 -25.02 8.61
C GLU A 32 5.41 -24.36 7.23
N GLU A 33 4.21 -24.00 6.75
CA GLU A 33 4.00 -23.36 5.45
C GLU A 33 3.75 -21.86 5.59
N PHE A 34 3.34 -21.41 6.77
CA PHE A 34 2.89 -20.05 7.02
C PHE A 34 3.93 -18.99 6.61
N ASP A 35 5.20 -19.17 6.97
CA ASP A 35 6.26 -18.21 6.64
C ASP A 35 6.46 -18.10 5.12
N ALA A 36 6.48 -19.24 4.41
CA ALA A 36 6.63 -19.25 2.96
C ALA A 36 5.46 -18.53 2.27
N VAL A 37 4.21 -18.84 2.66
CA VAL A 37 3.01 -18.27 2.02
C VAL A 37 2.74 -16.81 2.42
N SER A 38 3.15 -16.39 3.62
CA SER A 38 2.93 -15.03 4.13
C SER A 38 4.00 -14.03 3.66
N SER A 39 5.21 -14.50 3.37
CA SER A 39 6.36 -13.64 3.02
C SER A 39 6.08 -12.68 1.85
N GLY A 40 5.44 -13.18 0.78
CA GLY A 40 5.08 -12.37 -0.39
C GLY A 40 4.04 -11.30 -0.06
N TYR A 41 3.02 -11.62 0.74
CA TYR A 41 2.03 -10.63 1.18
C TYR A 41 2.67 -9.55 2.04
N ARG A 42 3.57 -9.92 2.96
CA ARG A 42 4.29 -8.96 3.80
C ARG A 42 5.09 -7.98 2.95
N LEU A 43 5.92 -8.50 2.04
CA LEU A 43 6.79 -7.67 1.20
C LEU A 43 5.99 -6.68 0.34
N GLU A 44 4.89 -7.14 -0.26
CA GLU A 44 4.05 -6.26 -1.07
C GLU A 44 3.30 -5.21 -0.24
N ILE A 45 2.85 -5.55 0.98
CA ILE A 45 2.24 -4.57 1.90
C ILE A 45 3.27 -3.49 2.27
N GLU A 46 4.48 -3.89 2.67
CA GLU A 46 5.55 -2.96 3.05
C GLU A 46 5.90 -2.01 1.89
N ARG A 47 6.04 -2.55 0.67
CA ARG A 47 6.29 -1.76 -0.54
C ARG A 47 5.17 -0.75 -0.81
N MET A 48 3.92 -1.19 -0.80
CA MET A 48 2.78 -0.30 -1.07
C MET A 48 2.60 0.75 0.04
N GLN A 49 2.86 0.41 1.31
CA GLN A 49 2.82 1.37 2.42
C GLN A 49 3.89 2.45 2.26
N ALA A 50 5.10 2.08 1.81
CA ALA A 50 6.14 3.06 1.50
C ALA A 50 5.68 4.05 0.42
N GLU A 51 5.06 3.56 -0.67
CA GLU A 51 4.53 4.42 -1.74
C GLU A 51 3.39 5.34 -1.24
N VAL A 52 2.51 4.84 -0.37
CA VAL A 52 1.44 5.65 0.25
C VAL A 52 2.02 6.78 1.10
N LEU A 53 3.02 6.46 1.94
CA LEU A 53 3.66 7.46 2.78
C LEU A 53 4.44 8.48 1.95
N GLU A 54 5.14 8.03 0.91
CA GLU A 54 5.84 8.91 -0.02
C GLU A 54 4.87 9.91 -0.65
N TYR A 55 3.72 9.45 -1.18
CA TYR A 55 2.70 10.32 -1.76
C TYR A 55 2.10 11.30 -0.74
N LEU A 56 1.72 10.82 0.45
CA LEU A 56 1.09 11.66 1.48
C LEU A 56 2.03 12.71 2.07
N LEU A 57 3.34 12.50 1.97
CA LEU A 57 4.36 13.45 2.42
C LEU A 57 4.78 14.43 1.31
N GLN A 58 4.32 14.22 0.07
CA GLN A 58 4.52 15.22 -0.98
C GLN A 58 3.61 16.42 -0.70
N PRO A 59 4.13 17.66 -0.83
CA PRO A 59 3.29 18.83 -0.76
C PRO A 59 2.24 18.74 -1.87
N VAL A 60 0.99 19.04 -1.54
CA VAL A 60 -0.06 19.20 -2.54
C VAL A 60 0.33 20.40 -3.39
N THR A 61 0.96 20.16 -4.53
CA THR A 61 1.25 21.21 -5.52
C THR A 61 -0.10 21.68 -6.03
N THR A 62 -0.67 22.66 -5.33
CA THR A 62 -1.85 23.36 -5.82
C THR A 62 -1.38 24.04 -7.10
N GLU A 63 -2.06 23.81 -8.22
CA GLU A 63 -1.77 24.42 -9.54
C GLU A 63 -1.68 25.97 -9.50
N ALA A 64 -1.97 26.59 -8.36
CA ALA A 64 -1.80 28.00 -8.05
C ALA A 64 -0.35 28.53 -8.13
N GLU A 65 0.69 27.69 -8.04
CA GLU A 65 2.09 28.14 -8.18
C GLU A 65 2.57 28.22 -9.64
N MET A 66 1.73 27.85 -10.63
CA MET A 66 2.07 27.91 -12.07
C MET A 66 1.46 29.11 -12.82
N GLN A 67 1.09 30.19 -12.14
CA GLN A 67 0.77 31.46 -12.81
C GLN A 67 1.88 32.48 -12.51
N PRO A 68 2.79 32.78 -13.48
CA PRO A 68 3.68 33.91 -13.34
C PRO A 68 2.86 35.21 -13.40
N ALA A 69 3.23 36.15 -12.54
CA ALA A 69 2.64 37.50 -12.46
C ALA A 69 2.84 38.31 -13.74
#